data_AF-A0A7I7JJE0-F1
#
_entry.id   AF-A0A7I7JJE0-F1
#
_cell.length_a   1.000
_cell.length_b   1.000
_cell.length_c   1.000
_cell.angle_alpha   90.00
_cell.angle_beta   90.00
_cell.angle_gamma   90.00
#
_symmetry.space_group_name_H-M   'P 1'
#
loop_
_entity.id
_entity.type
_entity.pdbx_description
1 polymer ?
#
loop_
_entity_poly.entity_id
_entity_poly.type
_entity_poly.pdbx_seq_one_letter_code
_entity_poly.pdbx_strand_id
1 'polypeptide(L)'
;MSHNGSCEVVVLGDPARLHGLLDAARVVGPDAATRFDSGSDTWTVITADGEQLAARVIVHASASPDDVVAAHGMPNRFRIPGPHTRRQARYVARLVDGLRRSGASRIEARPARVRVRRYLPTRGLSRFYLTGSESTDTEVYDGPAILTHNGQDYPTRVRLAGHFDPIDGQYHWQGMFFIDLPGSNATGSKVSIRVGEHTADGRVAERTPWGTLTVSGAGGYPPYPLQDSEEVRIAMPPRV
;
A
#
# COMPACT_ATOMS: atom_id res chain seq x y z
N MET A 1 9.23 32.78 5.96
CA MET A 1 8.67 31.65 6.73
C MET A 1 7.88 30.80 5.76
N SER A 2 8.49 29.74 5.24
CA SER A 2 7.90 28.90 4.20
C SER A 2 6.76 28.07 4.81
N HIS A 3 5.51 28.34 4.43
CA HIS A 3 4.39 27.49 4.79
C HIS A 3 4.56 26.17 4.04
N ASN A 4 5.00 25.11 4.73
CA ASN A 4 5.11 23.79 4.15
C ASN A 4 3.72 23.14 4.13
N GLY A 5 2.95 23.42 3.08
CA GLY A 5 1.63 22.83 2.89
C GLY A 5 1.75 21.38 2.42
N SER A 6 1.35 20.42 3.25
CA SER A 6 1.20 19.02 2.83
C SER A 6 -0.07 18.86 1.98
N CYS A 7 0.10 18.43 0.74
CA CYS A 7 -0.97 18.16 -0.20
C CYS A 7 -1.04 16.68 -0.52
N GLU A 8 -2.24 16.15 -0.65
CA GLU A 8 -2.39 14.77 -1.08
C GLU A 8 -2.13 14.61 -2.59
N VAL A 9 -2.73 15.49 -3.39
CA VAL A 9 -2.54 15.51 -4.85
C VAL A 9 -2.20 16.93 -5.29
N VAL A 10 -1.08 17.07 -6.00
CA VAL A 10 -0.71 18.32 -6.69
C VAL A 10 -0.79 18.11 -8.20
N VAL A 11 -1.44 19.04 -8.89
CA VAL A 11 -1.59 19.02 -10.35
C VAL A 11 -0.65 20.04 -10.97
N LEU A 12 0.13 19.61 -11.95
CA LEU A 12 1.06 20.44 -12.70
C LEU A 12 0.47 20.69 -14.10
N GLY A 13 0.05 21.92 -14.39
CA GLY A 13 -0.57 22.28 -15.67
C GLY A 13 -2.09 22.45 -15.58
N ASP A 14 -2.82 22.01 -16.61
CA ASP A 14 -4.24 22.33 -16.81
C ASP A 14 -5.19 21.37 -16.06
N PRO A 15 -5.87 21.82 -14.99
CA PRO A 15 -6.75 20.96 -14.20
C PRO A 15 -8.01 20.53 -14.96
N ALA A 16 -8.41 21.21 -16.04
CA ALA A 16 -9.58 20.83 -16.83
C ALA A 16 -9.42 19.42 -17.44
N ARG A 17 -8.18 18.98 -17.67
CA ARG A 17 -7.87 17.63 -18.16
C ARG A 17 -8.19 16.52 -17.17
N LEU A 18 -8.43 16.83 -15.89
CA LEU A 18 -8.86 15.86 -14.87
C LEU A 18 -10.37 15.59 -14.94
N HIS A 19 -11.15 16.41 -15.64
CA HIS A 19 -12.61 16.27 -15.77
C HIS A 19 -13.35 16.20 -14.41
N GLY A 20 -12.81 16.83 -13.36
CA GLY A 20 -13.36 16.78 -12.00
C GLY A 20 -13.37 15.39 -11.36
N LEU A 21 -12.56 14.44 -11.87
CA LEU A 21 -12.52 13.06 -11.37
C LEU A 21 -11.48 12.84 -10.27
N LEU A 22 -10.70 13.87 -9.94
CA LEU A 22 -9.61 13.85 -8.98
C LEU A 22 -9.70 15.15 -8.21
N ASP A 23 -9.94 15.05 -6.90
CA ASP A 23 -9.89 16.19 -6.01
C ASP A 23 -8.43 16.62 -5.85
N ALA A 24 -8.06 17.70 -6.53
CA ALA A 24 -6.73 18.29 -6.46
C ALA A 24 -6.68 19.25 -5.27
N ALA A 25 -5.72 19.04 -4.36
CA ALA A 25 -5.51 19.94 -3.24
C ALA A 25 -4.88 21.27 -3.69
N ARG A 26 -4.03 21.22 -4.73
CA ARG A 26 -3.35 22.39 -5.29
C ARG A 26 -3.06 22.20 -6.78
N VAL A 27 -3.21 23.28 -7.55
CA VAL A 27 -2.81 23.35 -8.96
C VAL A 27 -1.68 24.36 -9.08
N VAL A 28 -0.60 24.00 -9.76
CA VAL A 28 0.56 24.87 -10.00
C VAL A 28 0.98 24.82 -11.47
N GLY A 29 1.86 25.75 -11.87
CA GLY A 29 2.37 25.83 -13.23
C GLY A 29 3.03 24.53 -13.72
N PRO A 30 2.99 24.25 -15.04
CA PRO A 30 3.48 22.99 -15.61
C PRO A 30 5.00 22.79 -15.46
N ASP A 31 5.75 23.88 -15.30
CA ASP A 31 7.22 23.89 -15.25
C ASP A 31 7.76 23.91 -13.81
N ALA A 32 6.92 23.66 -12.80
CA ALA A 32 7.35 23.53 -11.41
C ALA A 32 8.42 22.45 -11.27
N ALA A 33 9.50 22.75 -10.55
CA ALA A 33 10.55 21.78 -10.28
C ALA A 33 10.04 20.74 -9.28
N THR A 34 10.36 19.47 -9.51
CA THR A 34 9.89 18.38 -8.65
C THR A 34 11.02 17.44 -8.28
N ARG A 35 10.99 16.96 -7.03
CA ARG A 35 11.94 15.97 -6.51
C ARG A 35 11.19 14.97 -5.64
N PHE A 36 11.41 13.68 -5.90
CA PHE A 36 10.88 12.63 -5.03
C PHE A 36 11.84 12.35 -3.88
N ASP A 37 11.29 12.21 -2.68
CA ASP A 37 11.98 11.72 -1.51
C ASP A 37 11.50 10.30 -1.19
N SER A 38 12.41 9.33 -1.32
CA SER A 38 12.13 7.93 -1.03
C SER A 38 12.00 7.61 0.46
N GLY A 39 12.45 8.49 1.35
CA GLY A 39 12.30 8.29 2.80
C GLY A 39 10.89 8.60 3.28
N SER A 40 10.23 9.60 2.69
CA SER A 40 8.86 10.00 3.02
C SER A 40 7.81 9.51 2.01
N ASP A 41 8.24 8.96 0.87
CA ASP A 41 7.42 8.66 -0.31
C ASP A 41 6.57 9.86 -0.77
N THR A 42 7.16 11.05 -0.72
CA THR A 42 6.51 12.29 -1.16
C THR A 42 7.34 13.01 -2.22
N TRP A 43 6.65 13.83 -3.00
CA TRP A 43 7.24 14.77 -3.94
C TRP A 43 7.34 16.14 -3.28
N THR A 44 8.53 16.74 -3.30
CA THR A 44 8.66 18.19 -3.16
C THR A 44 8.37 18.83 -4.51
N VAL A 45 7.44 19.79 -4.52
CA VAL A 45 7.10 20.61 -5.68
C VAL A 45 7.50 22.05 -5.37
N ILE A 46 8.37 22.63 -6.19
CA ILE A 46 8.83 24.02 -6.08
C ILE A 46 8.17 24.81 -7.20
N THR A 47 7.29 25.72 -6.82
CA THR A 47 6.56 26.59 -7.76
C THR A 47 7.48 27.67 -8.33
N ALA A 48 7.00 28.38 -9.36
CA ALA A 48 7.77 29.45 -10.00
C ALA A 48 8.09 30.63 -9.06
N ASP A 49 7.23 30.88 -8.07
CA ASP A 49 7.40 31.88 -7.01
C ASP A 49 8.23 31.36 -5.82
N GLY A 50 8.74 30.12 -5.89
CA GLY A 50 9.60 29.52 -4.88
C GLY A 50 8.88 28.92 -3.67
N GLU A 51 7.54 28.85 -3.70
CA GLU A 51 6.76 28.08 -2.72
C GLU A 51 7.13 26.60 -2.83
N GLN A 52 7.31 25.94 -1.68
CA GLN A 52 7.56 24.51 -1.60
C GLN A 52 6.34 23.81 -1.03
N LEU A 53 5.89 22.78 -1.75
CA LEU A 53 4.76 21.95 -1.38
C LEU A 53 5.25 20.51 -1.26
N ALA A 54 4.82 19.81 -0.22
CA ALA A 54 4.97 18.36 -0.14
C ALA A 54 3.71 17.72 -0.73
N ALA A 55 3.87 16.75 -1.64
CA ALA A 55 2.78 16.11 -2.36
C ALA A 55 2.89 14.59 -2.28
N ARG A 56 1.84 13.89 -1.84
CA ARG A 56 1.83 12.41 -1.91
C ARG A 56 1.85 11.96 -3.37
N VAL A 57 0.98 12.52 -4.19
CA VAL A 57 0.88 12.24 -5.63
C VAL A 57 1.04 13.53 -6.44
N ILE A 58 1.76 13.44 -7.56
CA ILE A 58 1.77 14.50 -8.59
C ILE A 58 1.13 14.02 -9.89
N VAL A 59 0.34 14.90 -10.52
CA VAL A 59 -0.30 14.64 -11.82
C VAL A 59 0.08 15.74 -12.81
N HIS A 60 0.87 15.41 -13.83
CA HIS A 60 1.11 16.33 -14.94
C HIS A 60 -0.08 16.32 -15.90
N ALA A 61 -0.77 17.44 -15.99
CA ALA A 61 -1.94 17.64 -16.82
C ALA A 61 -1.61 18.59 -17.98
N SER A 62 -0.61 18.22 -18.79
CA SER A 62 -0.19 18.98 -19.98
C SER A 62 -0.25 18.10 -21.22
N ALA A 63 -0.58 18.68 -22.37
CA ALA A 63 -0.53 17.96 -23.64
C ALA A 63 0.88 17.44 -23.90
N SER A 64 0.98 16.21 -24.42
CA SER A 64 2.27 15.61 -24.78
C SER A 64 2.09 14.62 -25.92
N PRO A 65 3.05 14.54 -26.87
CA PRO A 65 3.04 13.51 -27.91
C PRO A 65 3.29 12.11 -27.34
N ASP A 66 3.97 12.00 -26.19
CA ASP A 66 4.10 10.74 -25.46
C ASP A 66 2.89 10.52 -24.55
N ASP A 67 2.08 9.51 -24.87
CA ASP A 67 0.80 9.18 -24.24
C ASP A 67 0.92 8.33 -22.95
N VAL A 68 2.14 8.21 -22.42
CA VAL A 68 2.42 7.49 -21.18
C VAL A 68 1.80 8.21 -19.98
N VAL A 69 0.98 7.46 -19.25
CA VAL A 69 0.28 7.91 -18.03
C VAL A 69 1.09 7.64 -16.77
N ALA A 70 1.87 6.56 -16.74
CA ALA A 70 2.77 6.22 -15.63
C ALA A 70 3.99 5.44 -16.15
N ALA A 71 5.12 5.52 -15.45
CA ALA A 71 6.35 4.82 -15.83
C ALA A 71 7.00 4.17 -14.61
N HIS A 72 7.72 3.06 -14.84
CA HIS A 72 8.56 2.45 -13.82
C HIS A 72 9.68 3.42 -13.40
N GLY A 73 10.10 3.36 -12.13
CA GLY A 73 11.06 4.29 -11.54
C GLY A 73 10.48 5.66 -11.17
N MET A 74 9.21 5.94 -11.52
CA MET A 74 8.54 7.22 -11.25
C MET A 74 7.36 6.99 -10.28
N PRO A 75 7.63 6.74 -8.99
CA PRO A 75 6.60 6.48 -8.00
C PRO A 75 5.68 7.68 -7.81
N ASN A 76 4.41 7.44 -7.50
CA ASN A 76 3.40 8.45 -7.21
C ASN A 76 3.24 9.55 -8.29
N ARG A 77 3.74 9.32 -9.50
CA ARG A 77 3.73 10.28 -10.59
C ARG A 77 2.88 9.77 -11.74
N PHE A 78 1.85 10.56 -12.06
CA PHE A 78 0.94 10.30 -13.17
C PHE A 78 0.94 11.44 -14.19
N ARG A 79 0.44 11.15 -15.38
CA ARG A 79 0.28 12.11 -16.46
C ARG A 79 -1.08 11.95 -17.13
N ILE A 80 -1.65 13.05 -17.62
CA ILE A 80 -2.84 13.08 -18.48
C ILE A 80 -2.45 13.76 -19.81
N PRO A 81 -1.59 13.11 -20.62
CA PRO A 81 -1.01 13.71 -21.81
C PRO A 81 -2.01 13.91 -22.97
N GLY A 82 -3.15 13.22 -22.93
CA GLY A 82 -4.00 13.01 -24.09
C GLY A 82 -3.54 11.81 -24.94
N PRO A 83 -4.24 11.52 -26.05
CA PRO A 83 -5.40 12.26 -26.56
C PRO A 83 -6.70 11.96 -25.79
N HIS A 84 -6.77 10.88 -25.01
CA HIS A 84 -8.00 10.44 -24.32
C HIS A 84 -8.08 10.93 -22.87
N THR A 85 -8.04 12.25 -22.67
CA THR A 85 -7.88 12.88 -21.34
C THR A 85 -8.91 12.39 -20.31
N ARG A 86 -10.20 12.29 -20.67
CA ARG A 86 -11.23 11.79 -19.74
C ARG A 86 -11.02 10.34 -19.30
N ARG A 87 -10.52 9.48 -20.20
CA ARG A 87 -10.22 8.07 -19.88
C ARG A 87 -8.96 7.95 -19.03
N GLN A 88 -7.94 8.74 -19.35
CA GLN A 88 -6.70 8.85 -18.58
C GLN A 88 -6.97 9.38 -17.17
N ALA A 89 -7.73 10.47 -17.04
CA ALA A 89 -8.15 11.04 -15.76
C ALA A 89 -8.92 10.03 -14.91
N ARG A 90 -9.92 9.35 -15.49
CA ARG A 90 -10.65 8.27 -14.79
C ARG A 90 -9.73 7.13 -14.33
N TYR A 91 -8.75 6.77 -15.16
CA TYR A 91 -7.80 5.73 -14.82
C TYR A 91 -6.90 6.15 -13.65
N VAL A 92 -6.30 7.34 -13.73
CA VAL A 92 -5.46 7.91 -12.65
C VAL A 92 -6.27 8.09 -11.37
N ALA A 93 -7.50 8.59 -11.45
CA ALA A 93 -8.40 8.73 -10.31
C ALA A 93 -8.59 7.41 -9.55
N ARG A 94 -8.82 6.31 -10.29
CA ARG A 94 -8.95 4.97 -9.70
C ARG A 94 -7.65 4.45 -9.08
N LEU A 95 -6.50 4.82 -9.63
CA LEU A 95 -5.20 4.46 -9.05
C LEU A 95 -4.93 5.22 -7.76
N VAL A 96 -5.24 6.51 -7.73
CA VAL A 96 -5.11 7.36 -6.53
C VAL A 96 -6.10 6.92 -5.45
N ASP A 97 -7.36 6.68 -5.80
CA ASP A 97 -8.35 6.12 -4.87
C ASP A 97 -7.95 4.74 -4.34
N GLY A 98 -7.39 3.89 -5.21
CA GLY A 98 -6.84 2.61 -4.81
C GLY A 98 -5.67 2.72 -3.83
N LEU A 99 -4.76 3.68 -4.05
CA LEU A 99 -3.66 4.00 -3.14
C LEU A 99 -4.17 4.50 -1.78
N ARG A 100 -5.18 5.39 -1.78
CA ARG A 100 -5.82 5.90 -0.56
C ARG A 100 -6.44 4.76 0.24
N ARG A 101 -7.28 3.97 -0.41
CA ARG A 101 -7.94 2.82 0.21
C ARG A 101 -6.96 1.75 0.65
N SER A 102 -5.77 1.72 0.06
CA SER A 102 -4.73 0.79 0.47
C SER A 102 -3.93 1.18 1.70
N GLY A 103 -4.02 2.43 2.14
CA GLY A 103 -3.15 2.97 3.18
C GLY A 103 -1.67 3.04 2.79
N ALA A 104 -1.32 2.70 1.53
CA ALA A 104 0.06 2.68 1.06
C ALA A 104 0.52 4.10 0.71
N SER A 105 1.78 4.41 0.98
CA SER A 105 2.41 5.69 0.65
C SER A 105 2.93 5.75 -0.78
N ARG A 106 3.19 4.59 -1.41
CA ARG A 106 3.86 4.50 -2.71
C ARG A 106 3.12 3.59 -3.68
N ILE A 107 2.87 4.11 -4.88
CA ILE A 107 2.40 3.38 -6.05
C ILE A 107 3.42 3.49 -7.18
N GLU A 108 3.87 2.36 -7.72
CA GLU A 108 4.86 2.33 -8.80
C GLU A 108 4.49 1.36 -9.91
N ALA A 109 4.66 1.77 -11.17
CA ALA A 109 4.33 0.91 -12.29
C ALA A 109 5.26 -0.31 -12.35
N ARG A 110 4.68 -1.52 -12.45
CA ARG A 110 5.40 -2.76 -12.78
C ARG A 110 5.99 -2.75 -14.20
N PRO A 111 5.24 -2.36 -15.25
CA PRO A 111 5.80 -2.27 -16.60
C PRO A 111 6.59 -0.96 -16.78
N ALA A 112 7.58 -0.97 -17.67
CA ALA A 112 8.36 0.23 -18.00
C ALA A 112 7.49 1.46 -18.35
N ARG A 113 6.39 1.23 -19.08
CA ARG A 113 5.45 2.28 -19.54
C ARG A 113 4.00 1.82 -19.45
N VAL A 114 3.14 2.64 -18.87
CA VAL A 114 1.68 2.46 -18.80
C VAL A 114 1.00 3.46 -19.72
N ARG A 115 0.18 2.96 -20.65
CA ARG A 115 -0.61 3.75 -21.60
C ARG A 115 -2.08 3.39 -21.48
N VAL A 116 -2.94 4.39 -21.60
CA VAL A 116 -4.40 4.21 -21.60
C VAL A 116 -4.88 4.26 -23.06
N ARG A 117 -5.07 3.09 -23.67
CA ARG A 117 -5.55 2.99 -25.06
C ARG A 117 -7.06 3.21 -25.14
N ARG A 118 -7.55 3.62 -26.32
CA ARG A 118 -8.98 3.86 -26.59
C ARG A 118 -9.86 2.62 -26.38
N TYR A 119 -9.44 1.50 -26.97
CA TYR A 119 -10.29 0.30 -27.11
C TYR A 119 -9.89 -0.88 -26.22
N LEU A 120 -8.72 -0.83 -25.56
CA LEU A 120 -8.30 -1.91 -24.68
C LEU A 120 -8.79 -1.68 -23.24
N PRO A 121 -9.16 -2.75 -22.51
CA PRO A 121 -9.35 -2.67 -21.07
C PRO A 121 -8.07 -2.18 -20.41
N THR A 122 -8.15 -1.13 -19.61
CA THR A 122 -6.99 -0.71 -18.82
C THR A 122 -7.01 -1.49 -17.52
N ARG A 123 -6.10 -2.46 -17.37
CA ARG A 123 -5.92 -3.16 -16.09
C ARG A 123 -5.56 -2.12 -15.02
N GLY A 124 -6.29 -2.16 -13.90
CA GLY A 124 -6.21 -1.21 -12.78
C GLY A 124 -4.93 -1.37 -11.94
N LEU A 125 -5.10 -1.41 -10.61
CA LEU A 125 -3.99 -1.51 -9.65
C LEU A 125 -3.07 -2.71 -9.85
N SER A 126 -3.53 -3.80 -10.49
CA SER A 126 -2.71 -4.98 -10.77
C SER A 126 -1.48 -4.73 -11.66
N ARG A 127 -1.37 -3.56 -12.31
CA ARG A 127 -0.17 -3.13 -13.04
C ARG A 127 0.83 -2.37 -12.18
N PHE A 128 0.58 -2.22 -10.88
CA PHE A 128 1.38 -1.43 -9.96
C PHE A 128 1.83 -2.27 -8.76
N TYR A 129 2.96 -1.87 -8.17
CA TYR A 129 3.34 -2.23 -6.81
C TYR A 129 2.80 -1.14 -5.89
N LEU A 130 2.19 -1.56 -4.78
CA LEU A 130 1.78 -0.69 -3.68
C LEU A 130 2.69 -1.01 -2.50
N THR A 131 3.36 -0.02 -1.93
CA THR A 131 4.33 -0.19 -0.84
C THR A 131 4.23 0.98 0.14
N GLY A 132 4.78 0.79 1.34
CA GLY A 132 4.85 1.85 2.34
C GLY A 132 3.50 2.19 2.96
N SER A 133 2.69 1.18 3.32
CA SER A 133 1.71 1.40 4.38
C SER A 133 2.42 2.11 5.53
N GLU A 134 1.80 3.13 6.13
CA GLU A 134 2.33 3.70 7.37
C GLU A 134 2.77 2.53 8.24
N SER A 135 4.06 2.51 8.54
CA SER A 135 4.54 1.74 9.67
C SER A 135 3.96 2.46 10.89
N THR A 136 2.69 2.20 11.17
CA THR A 136 2.41 1.80 12.55
C THR A 136 3.28 0.57 12.68
N ASP A 137 4.42 0.75 13.35
CA ASP A 137 5.41 -0.26 13.68
C ASP A 137 4.83 -1.65 13.45
N THR A 138 5.19 -2.34 12.35
CA THR A 138 4.56 -3.61 11.97
C THR A 138 4.58 -4.46 13.23
N GLU A 139 3.45 -4.59 13.89
CA GLU A 139 3.49 -5.01 15.27
C GLU A 139 3.89 -6.47 15.26
N VAL A 140 5.16 -6.69 15.58
CA VAL A 140 5.72 -8.02 15.54
C VAL A 140 5.25 -8.69 16.81
N TYR A 141 4.22 -9.52 16.69
CA TYR A 141 3.84 -10.38 17.79
C TYR A 141 4.97 -11.40 18.02
N ASP A 142 5.68 -11.24 19.13
CA ASP A 142 6.71 -12.17 19.60
C ASP A 142 6.26 -12.78 20.93
N GLY A 143 5.73 -14.00 20.88
CA GLY A 143 5.08 -14.59 22.04
C GLY A 143 4.60 -16.02 21.85
N PRO A 144 3.91 -16.58 22.85
CA PRO A 144 3.38 -17.94 22.81
C PRO A 144 2.20 -18.09 21.84
N ALA A 145 2.20 -19.17 21.08
CA ALA A 145 1.09 -19.58 20.22
C ALA A 145 0.89 -21.09 20.28
N ILE A 146 -0.24 -21.54 19.76
CA ILE A 146 -0.52 -22.97 19.53
C ILE A 146 -0.71 -23.16 18.03
N LEU A 147 0.15 -24.00 17.45
CA LEU A 147 0.03 -24.44 16.06
C LEU A 147 -0.74 -25.76 16.04
N THR A 148 -1.87 -25.81 15.36
CA THR A 148 -2.64 -27.05 15.15
C THR A 148 -2.34 -27.61 13.77
N HIS A 149 -1.83 -28.84 13.70
CA HIS A 149 -1.55 -29.56 12.46
C HIS A 149 -2.08 -30.99 12.56
N ASN A 150 -2.87 -31.43 11.57
CA ASN A 150 -3.52 -32.75 11.56
C ASN A 150 -4.32 -33.07 12.84
N GLY A 151 -4.98 -32.06 13.42
CA GLY A 151 -5.78 -32.20 14.64
C GLY A 151 -4.96 -32.37 15.92
N GLN A 152 -3.64 -32.15 15.87
CA GLN A 152 -2.76 -32.15 17.03
C GLN A 152 -2.28 -30.73 17.31
N ASP A 153 -2.24 -30.37 18.59
CA ASP A 153 -1.81 -29.04 19.06
C ASP A 153 -0.34 -29.05 19.47
N TYR A 154 0.39 -28.05 18.99
CA TYR A 154 1.82 -27.87 19.21
C TYR A 154 2.07 -26.48 19.83
N PRO A 155 2.21 -26.39 21.16
CA PRO A 155 2.60 -25.14 21.82
C PRO A 155 4.00 -24.70 21.37
N THR A 156 4.15 -23.44 21.01
CA THR A 156 5.42 -22.89 20.50
C THR A 156 5.52 -21.39 20.77
N ARG A 157 6.73 -20.84 20.63
CA ARG A 157 6.92 -19.40 20.51
C ARG A 157 6.89 -19.05 19.02
N VAL A 158 6.34 -17.89 18.70
CA VAL A 158 6.28 -17.39 17.32
C VAL A 158 6.80 -15.96 17.24
N ARG A 159 7.22 -15.60 16.03
CA ARG A 159 7.38 -14.21 15.63
C ARG A 159 6.53 -13.97 14.40
N LEU A 160 5.43 -13.25 14.54
CA LEU A 160 4.44 -12.99 13.49
C LEU A 160 4.43 -11.53 13.10
N ALA A 161 4.23 -11.26 11.81
CA ALA A 161 4.04 -9.94 11.25
C ALA A 161 2.99 -10.02 10.14
N GLY A 162 2.33 -8.92 9.82
CA GLY A 162 1.32 -8.90 8.77
C GLY A 162 0.89 -7.51 8.37
N HIS A 163 0.02 -7.45 7.37
CA HIS A 163 -0.54 -6.21 6.84
C HIS A 163 -1.91 -6.50 6.20
N PHE A 164 -2.77 -5.48 6.16
CA PHE A 164 -4.00 -5.55 5.39
C PHE A 164 -3.69 -5.34 3.90
N ASP A 165 -4.02 -6.33 3.05
CA ASP A 165 -4.02 -6.21 1.61
C ASP A 165 -5.41 -5.73 1.13
N PRO A 166 -5.49 -4.51 0.58
CA PRO A 166 -6.73 -3.87 0.15
C PRO A 166 -7.17 -4.32 -1.25
N ILE A 167 -6.33 -5.08 -1.96
CA ILE A 167 -6.66 -5.67 -3.27
C ILE A 167 -7.66 -6.81 -3.09
N ASP A 168 -7.44 -7.66 -2.09
CA ASP A 168 -8.34 -8.77 -1.75
C ASP A 168 -9.16 -8.54 -0.48
N GLY A 169 -8.88 -7.47 0.26
CA GLY A 169 -9.58 -7.09 1.48
C GLY A 169 -9.25 -8.02 2.65
N GLN A 170 -8.08 -8.66 2.64
CA GLN A 170 -7.64 -9.61 3.66
C GLN A 170 -6.37 -9.14 4.35
N TYR A 171 -6.24 -9.46 5.63
CA TYR A 171 -5.00 -9.36 6.38
C TYR A 171 -4.09 -10.53 6.03
N HIS A 172 -2.96 -10.25 5.36
CA HIS A 172 -1.90 -11.21 5.07
C HIS A 172 -0.87 -11.20 6.19
N TRP A 173 -0.54 -12.37 6.69
CA TRP A 173 0.43 -12.53 7.76
C TRP A 173 1.43 -13.64 7.44
N GLN A 174 2.61 -13.50 8.04
CA GLN A 174 3.67 -14.49 7.98
C GLN A 174 4.39 -14.52 9.32
N GLY A 175 4.93 -15.67 9.68
CA GLY A 175 5.84 -15.73 10.80
C GLY A 175 6.66 -16.99 10.91
N MET A 176 7.57 -16.93 11.86
CA MET A 176 8.46 -18.03 12.23
C MET A 176 7.94 -18.70 13.48
N PHE A 177 7.95 -20.03 13.47
CA PHE A 177 7.48 -20.90 14.54
C PHE A 177 8.68 -21.66 15.08
N PHE A 178 8.98 -21.50 16.35
CA PHE A 178 10.11 -22.15 17.02
C PHE A 178 9.70 -23.56 17.47
N ILE A 179 9.28 -24.38 16.51
CA ILE A 179 8.89 -25.77 16.69
C ILE A 179 9.11 -26.54 15.40
N ASP A 180 9.27 -27.84 15.54
CA ASP A 180 9.33 -28.78 14.44
C ASP A 180 8.11 -29.70 14.47
N LEU A 181 7.60 -30.07 13.28
CA LEU A 181 6.46 -30.98 13.17
C LEU A 181 6.92 -32.42 12.88
N PRO A 182 6.23 -33.43 13.45
CA PRO A 182 6.52 -34.83 13.15
C PRO A 182 6.15 -35.17 11.70
N GLY A 183 6.93 -36.08 11.09
CA GLY A 183 6.79 -36.49 9.69
C GLY A 183 7.73 -35.74 8.75
N SER A 184 7.92 -36.22 7.52
CA SER A 184 8.93 -35.70 6.59
C SER A 184 8.45 -34.57 5.67
N ASN A 185 7.14 -34.35 5.53
CA ASN A 185 6.58 -33.44 4.52
C ASN A 185 5.61 -32.41 5.12
N ALA A 186 6.12 -31.53 5.99
CA ALA A 186 5.33 -30.45 6.58
C ALA A 186 5.09 -29.29 5.59
N THR A 187 6.00 -29.08 4.63
CA THR A 187 5.90 -28.00 3.64
C THR A 187 4.65 -28.16 2.79
N GLY A 188 3.88 -27.08 2.67
CA GLY A 188 2.62 -27.04 1.94
C GLY A 188 1.40 -27.50 2.74
N SER A 189 1.59 -28.06 3.94
CA SER A 189 0.49 -28.50 4.80
C SER A 189 -0.33 -27.32 5.32
N LYS A 190 -1.64 -27.53 5.42
CA LYS A 190 -2.57 -26.59 6.07
C LYS A 190 -2.41 -26.68 7.58
N VAL A 191 -2.46 -25.54 8.24
CA VAL A 191 -2.36 -25.41 9.70
C VAL A 191 -3.34 -24.36 10.19
N SER A 192 -3.69 -24.43 11.47
CA SER A 192 -4.38 -23.36 12.19
C SER A 192 -3.48 -22.86 13.30
N ILE A 193 -3.49 -21.56 13.57
CA ILE A 193 -2.70 -20.93 14.63
C ILE A 193 -3.64 -20.25 15.58
N ARG A 194 -3.35 -20.37 16.88
CA ARG A 194 -4.08 -19.69 17.94
C ARG A 194 -3.15 -18.89 18.84
N VAL A 195 -3.48 -17.62 19.06
CA VAL A 195 -2.80 -16.70 20.00
C VAL A 195 -3.87 -16.07 20.91
N GLY A 196 -3.89 -16.48 22.19
CA GLY A 196 -5.00 -16.13 23.08
C GLY A 196 -6.33 -16.61 22.49
N GLU A 197 -7.26 -15.67 22.31
CA GLU A 197 -8.58 -15.89 21.71
C GLU A 197 -8.59 -15.80 20.16
N HIS A 198 -7.49 -15.40 19.54
CA HIS A 198 -7.41 -15.18 18.09
C HIS A 198 -6.97 -16.46 17.39
N THR A 199 -7.63 -16.77 16.26
CA THR A 199 -7.29 -17.94 15.44
C THR A 199 -7.19 -17.55 13.97
N ALA A 200 -6.25 -18.14 13.23
CA ALA A 200 -6.21 -18.03 11.77
C ALA A 200 -5.70 -19.30 11.09
N ASP A 201 -6.21 -19.55 9.89
CA ASP A 201 -5.71 -20.59 9.00
C ASP A 201 -4.46 -20.12 8.25
N GLY A 202 -3.54 -21.04 8.04
CA GLY A 202 -2.32 -20.81 7.29
C GLY A 202 -1.79 -22.04 6.58
N ARG A 203 -0.64 -21.89 5.98
CA ARG A 203 0.09 -22.95 5.30
C ARG A 203 1.58 -22.86 5.66
N VAL A 204 2.17 -24.01 5.93
CA VAL A 204 3.63 -24.10 6.11
C VAL A 204 4.29 -23.79 4.77
N ALA A 205 5.00 -22.67 4.70
CA ALA A 205 5.75 -22.25 3.52
C ALA A 205 7.08 -23.00 3.42
N GLU A 206 7.73 -23.22 4.56
CA GLU A 206 9.03 -23.87 4.64
C GLU A 206 9.23 -24.54 6.00
N ARG A 207 9.93 -25.67 6.01
CA ARG A 207 10.58 -26.23 7.20
C ARG A 207 12.08 -25.98 7.08
N THR A 208 12.64 -25.24 8.02
CA THR A 208 14.05 -24.88 7.98
C THR A 208 14.93 -26.04 8.45
N PRO A 209 16.22 -26.09 8.04
CA PRO A 209 17.17 -27.09 8.52
C PRO A 209 17.43 -27.05 10.03
N TRP A 210 17.05 -25.96 10.71
CA TRP A 210 17.26 -25.76 12.14
C TRP A 210 16.06 -26.16 13.00
N GLY A 211 15.06 -26.82 12.42
CA GLY A 211 13.88 -27.29 13.15
C GLY A 211 12.88 -26.19 13.48
N THR A 212 12.78 -25.16 12.64
CA THR A 212 11.71 -24.14 12.70
C THR A 212 10.83 -24.21 11.46
N LEU A 213 9.64 -23.61 11.55
CA LEU A 213 8.73 -23.47 10.41
C LEU A 213 8.52 -22.02 10.04
N THR A 214 8.44 -21.75 8.75
CA THR A 214 7.86 -20.53 8.21
C THR A 214 6.43 -20.82 7.82
N VAL A 215 5.48 -20.04 8.33
CA VAL A 215 4.05 -20.19 8.04
C VAL A 215 3.50 -18.86 7.56
N SER A 216 2.63 -18.89 6.57
CA SER A 216 1.88 -17.72 6.11
C SER A 216 0.39 -18.02 5.96
N GLY A 217 -0.43 -16.99 6.04
CA GLY A 217 -1.87 -17.08 5.86
C GLY A 217 -2.48 -15.74 5.52
N ALA A 218 -3.77 -15.78 5.19
CA ALA A 218 -4.58 -14.61 4.92
C ALA A 218 -5.97 -14.79 5.52
N GLY A 219 -6.56 -13.72 6.06
CA GLY A 219 -7.87 -13.78 6.71
C GLY A 219 -8.46 -12.39 6.97
N GLY A 220 -9.63 -12.30 7.59
CA GLY A 220 -10.26 -11.01 7.87
C GLY A 220 -9.57 -10.18 8.96
N TYR A 221 -8.86 -10.83 9.87
CA TYR A 221 -8.24 -10.21 11.06
C TYR A 221 -6.89 -10.88 11.36
N PRO A 222 -5.95 -10.19 12.02
CA PRO A 222 -4.67 -10.78 12.42
C PRO A 222 -4.85 -11.94 13.40
N PRO A 223 -3.96 -12.95 13.37
CA PRO A 223 -3.98 -14.06 14.33
C PRO A 223 -3.47 -13.68 15.73
N TYR A 224 -3.21 -12.41 16.01
CA TYR A 224 -2.67 -11.91 17.26
C TYR A 224 -3.36 -10.57 17.61
N PRO A 225 -3.42 -10.20 18.90
CA PRO A 225 -3.88 -8.87 19.30
C PRO A 225 -2.97 -7.83 18.64
N LEU A 226 -3.56 -6.80 18.05
CA LEU A 226 -2.85 -5.57 17.77
C LEU A 226 -2.85 -4.74 19.06
N GLN A 227 -1.69 -4.34 19.56
CA GLN A 227 -1.59 -3.23 20.49
C GLN A 227 -2.23 -2.02 19.81
N ASP A 228 -3.29 -1.52 20.43
CA ASP A 228 -3.78 -0.18 20.14
C ASP A 228 -2.61 0.78 20.34
N SER A 229 -2.01 1.24 19.24
CA SER A 229 -1.08 2.36 19.23
C SER A 229 -1.74 3.49 20.01
N GLU A 230 -1.08 3.96 21.06
CA GLU A 230 -1.67 4.78 22.11
C GLU A 230 -2.72 5.82 21.64
N GLU A 231 -3.91 5.75 22.25
CA GLU A 231 -4.79 6.87 22.60
C GLU A 231 -4.85 8.05 21.60
N VAL A 232 -5.42 7.85 20.40
CA VAL A 232 -6.06 8.98 19.71
C VAL A 232 -7.33 9.32 20.49
N ARG A 233 -7.20 10.21 21.48
CA ARG A 233 -8.34 10.89 22.08
C ARG A 233 -9.03 11.68 20.98
N ILE A 234 -10.03 11.06 20.34
CA ILE A 234 -11.06 11.79 19.63
C ILE A 234 -11.77 12.61 20.71
N ALA A 235 -11.38 13.88 20.83
CA ALA A 235 -12.14 14.86 21.58
C ALA A 235 -13.50 15.04 20.89
N MET A 236 -14.47 14.17 21.19
CA MET A 236 -15.87 14.50 21.05
C MET A 236 -16.23 15.42 22.24
N PRO A 237 -16.68 16.67 22.00
CA PRO A 237 -17.27 17.44 23.08
C PRO A 237 -18.54 16.73 23.56
N PRO A 238 -18.86 16.80 24.86
CA PRO A 238 -20.07 16.21 25.39
C PRO A 238 -21.28 16.82 24.70
N ARG A 239 -22.18 15.97 24.17
CA ARG A 239 -23.53 16.42 23.84
C ARG A 239 -24.27 16.64 25.16
N VAL A 240 -24.65 17.89 25.39
CA VAL A 240 -25.61 18.30 26.43
C VAL A 240 -26.97 17.71 26.12
#